data_AF-A0A182NA18-F1
#
_entry.id   AF-A0A182NA18-F1
#
_cell.length_a   1.000
_cell.length_b   1.000
_cell.length_c   1.000
_cell.angle_alpha   90.00
_cell.angle_beta   90.00
_cell.angle_gamma   90.00
#
_symmetry.space_group_name_H-M   'P 1'
#
loop_
_entity.id
_entity.type
_entity.pdbx_description
1 polymer ?
#
loop_
_entity_poly.entity_id
_entity_poly.type
_entity_poly.pdbx_seq_one_letter_code
_entity_poly.pdbx_strand_id
1 'polypeptide(L)'
;MDVNQLEHLMRNLAIKETRTNSLDMLESKLVDMNQEIYEIMLRSESLFKFLADSNSDQHSTASRIIYDKALEFYPNGSPVFDQFIECCLTHPKGTVKQFGMRGAAIMVSDAAGVSSNNLQLIILHCIPMKEVLVNTLINMLVKALPAVFNEAGVQANLFTVLEHDETIRCRVYEIVFTILEKHPAFLPIADPIIKRALSDLEKEDVLLQTSVLQILTQLLATKEGFDYIETVDLFRKVYASFVAVKETVYLRFVLPNALKFYASAALVQPGLFLSRYPESVDFIFDKTSPDDPMVMAIAYDCLGMVGSTNEGKVHLSEHQQTKMEKFLKELPGVLHTTPEAYKVRFIECLASLLSGGPETIDNRISSITQNWYEIMTESEDLEMVQDLFKVPFPTIKMASLQLLSAIVDHRWGQLFFQNTGCFCEQLLNRSLDNDVNVTQFKYDVIKKLSQCTFEPFVSDTLRKYVSEGAFYRKAQVEVVIEGGQ
;
A
#
# COMPACT_ATOMS: atom_id res chain seq x y z
N MET A 1 12.50 40.68 -17.74
CA MET A 1 13.83 40.21 -18.24
C MET A 1 13.88 40.42 -19.75
N ASP A 2 15.04 40.71 -20.35
CA ASP A 2 15.22 40.78 -21.82
C ASP A 2 16.08 39.62 -22.35
N VAL A 3 16.13 39.44 -23.68
CA VAL A 3 16.86 38.33 -24.33
C VAL A 3 18.37 38.38 -24.05
N ASN A 4 18.98 39.56 -24.03
CA ASN A 4 20.42 39.71 -23.79
C ASN A 4 20.78 39.29 -22.35
N GLN A 5 19.94 39.66 -21.38
CA GLN A 5 20.09 39.22 -20.00
C GLN A 5 19.94 37.71 -19.86
N LEU A 6 18.98 37.11 -20.56
CA LEU A 6 18.80 35.66 -20.58
C LEU A 6 20.02 34.96 -21.18
N GLU A 7 20.53 35.41 -22.34
CA GLU A 7 21.71 34.81 -22.96
C GLU A 7 22.94 34.86 -22.03
N HIS A 8 23.14 35.98 -21.33
CA HIS A 8 24.23 36.10 -20.36
C HIS A 8 24.07 35.11 -19.20
N LEU A 9 22.86 34.98 -18.64
CA LEU A 9 22.53 33.98 -17.62
C LEU A 9 22.77 32.55 -18.11
N MET A 10 22.33 32.22 -19.33
CA MET A 10 22.50 30.90 -19.92
C MET A 10 23.98 30.54 -20.08
N ARG A 11 24.81 31.47 -20.56
CA ARG A 11 26.27 31.26 -20.65
C ARG A 11 26.90 31.03 -19.27
N ASN A 12 26.45 31.75 -18.25
CA ASN A 12 26.94 31.58 -16.88
C ASN A 12 26.49 30.26 -16.24
N LEU A 13 25.33 29.69 -16.62
CA LEU A 13 24.94 28.34 -16.19
C LEU A 13 25.87 27.25 -16.74
N ALA A 14 26.45 27.47 -17.92
CA ALA A 14 27.42 26.53 -18.49
C ALA A 14 28.78 26.52 -17.74
N ILE A 15 29.08 27.55 -16.95
CA ILE A 15 30.33 27.70 -16.19
C ILE A 15 30.10 27.22 -14.75
N LYS A 16 30.90 26.25 -14.29
CA LYS A 16 30.66 25.51 -13.04
C LYS A 16 30.60 26.42 -11.81
N GLU A 17 31.48 27.41 -11.74
CA GLU A 17 31.65 28.33 -10.61
C GLU A 17 30.47 29.29 -10.46
N THR A 18 29.73 29.55 -11.53
CA THR A 18 28.66 30.55 -11.56
C THR A 18 27.26 29.95 -11.54
N ARG A 19 27.13 28.61 -11.54
CA ARG A 19 25.84 27.90 -11.63
C ARG A 19 24.83 28.31 -10.58
N THR A 20 25.21 28.21 -9.30
CA THR A 20 24.28 28.47 -8.18
C THR A 20 23.78 29.90 -8.23
N ASN A 21 24.68 30.88 -8.32
CA ASN A 21 24.31 32.29 -8.43
C ASN A 21 23.44 32.58 -9.66
N SER A 22 23.69 31.88 -10.78
CA SER A 22 22.90 32.05 -12.00
C SER A 22 21.50 31.44 -11.87
N LEU A 23 21.34 30.33 -11.15
CA LEU A 23 20.03 29.76 -10.83
C LEU A 23 19.24 30.68 -9.90
N ASP A 24 19.86 31.22 -8.85
CA ASP A 24 19.20 32.15 -7.93
C ASP A 24 18.77 33.44 -8.65
N MET A 25 19.63 33.93 -9.56
CA MET A 25 19.30 35.11 -10.37
C MET A 25 18.22 34.80 -11.42
N LEU A 26 18.21 33.60 -12.01
CA LEU A 26 17.13 33.16 -12.88
C LEU A 26 15.81 33.08 -12.10
N GLU A 27 15.84 32.53 -10.90
CA GLU A 27 14.67 32.41 -10.03
C GLU A 27 14.07 33.77 -9.68
N SER A 28 14.89 34.70 -9.20
CA SER A 28 14.42 36.06 -8.85
C SER A 28 13.83 36.82 -10.04
N LYS A 29 14.23 36.48 -11.27
CA LYS A 29 13.76 37.12 -12.51
C LYS A 29 12.62 36.37 -13.22
N LEU A 30 12.16 35.23 -12.69
CA LEU A 30 11.06 34.43 -13.26
C LEU A 30 9.76 35.22 -13.41
N VAL A 31 9.47 36.12 -12.47
CA VAL A 31 8.24 36.93 -12.46
C VAL A 31 8.20 37.87 -13.65
N ASP A 32 9.35 38.39 -14.06
CA ASP A 32 9.48 39.35 -15.17
C ASP A 32 9.73 38.67 -16.52
N MET A 33 9.73 37.34 -16.58
CA MET A 33 9.93 36.57 -17.81
C MET A 33 8.59 36.40 -18.51
N ASN A 34 8.52 36.73 -19.80
CA ASN A 34 7.36 36.44 -20.64
C ASN A 34 7.54 35.09 -21.35
N GLN A 35 6.48 34.63 -22.00
CA GLN A 35 6.45 33.33 -22.67
C GLN A 35 7.50 33.21 -23.79
N GLU A 36 7.68 34.24 -24.63
CA GLU A 36 8.66 34.23 -25.73
C GLU A 36 10.10 34.03 -25.23
N ILE A 37 10.48 34.74 -24.17
CA ILE A 37 11.82 34.61 -23.56
C ILE A 37 11.99 33.24 -22.91
N TYR A 38 10.93 32.71 -22.28
CA TYR A 38 10.94 31.36 -21.73
C TYR A 38 11.14 30.29 -22.82
N GLU A 39 10.49 30.42 -23.98
CA GLU A 39 10.70 29.51 -25.11
C GLU A 39 12.14 29.55 -25.64
N ILE A 40 12.77 30.74 -25.69
CA ILE A 40 14.19 30.88 -26.04
C ILE A 40 15.07 30.16 -25.02
N MET A 41 14.75 30.27 -23.72
CA MET A 41 15.49 29.58 -22.65
C MET A 41 15.45 28.06 -22.83
N LEU A 42 14.28 27.49 -23.11
CA LEU A 42 14.12 26.04 -23.29
C LEU A 42 14.95 25.49 -24.47
N ARG A 43 15.21 26.32 -25.49
CA ARG A 43 16.00 25.93 -26.67
C ARG A 43 17.51 26.18 -26.51
N SER A 44 17.95 26.70 -25.37
CA SER A 44 19.35 27.08 -25.15
C SER A 44 20.27 25.86 -25.01
N GLU A 45 21.30 25.77 -25.86
CA GLU A 45 22.35 24.75 -25.73
C GLU A 45 23.09 24.82 -24.39
N SER A 46 23.23 26.03 -23.84
CA SER A 46 23.90 26.22 -22.55
C SER A 46 23.09 25.63 -21.39
N LEU A 47 21.76 25.60 -21.51
CA LEU A 47 20.89 24.92 -20.54
C LEU A 47 21.16 23.41 -20.56
N PHE A 48 21.18 22.78 -21.73
CA PHE A 48 21.46 21.34 -21.84
C PHE A 48 22.87 20.98 -21.34
N LYS A 49 23.87 21.83 -21.63
CA LYS A 49 25.22 21.67 -21.10
C LYS A 49 25.25 21.77 -19.57
N PHE A 50 24.51 22.72 -19.00
CA PHE A 50 24.33 22.82 -17.55
C PHE A 50 23.70 21.55 -16.97
N LEU A 51 22.57 21.10 -17.53
CA LEU A 51 21.84 19.92 -17.06
C LEU A 51 22.67 18.63 -17.15
N ALA A 52 23.55 18.53 -18.15
CA ALA A 52 24.44 17.39 -18.32
C ALA A 52 25.45 17.26 -17.18
N ASP A 53 25.91 18.39 -16.64
CA ASP A 53 27.02 18.48 -15.70
C ASP A 53 26.59 18.93 -14.29
N SER A 54 25.31 19.20 -14.07
CA SER A 54 24.77 19.69 -12.80
C SER A 54 24.74 18.60 -11.74
N ASN A 55 24.95 18.99 -10.48
CA ASN A 55 24.78 18.10 -9.34
C ASN A 55 23.29 17.95 -8.96
N SER A 56 22.98 17.09 -7.97
CA SER A 56 21.61 16.79 -7.56
C SER A 56 20.83 18.05 -7.11
N ASP A 57 21.45 18.93 -6.32
CA ASP A 57 20.81 20.13 -5.80
C ASP A 57 20.50 21.13 -6.93
N GLN A 58 21.46 21.35 -7.82
CA GLN A 58 21.30 22.18 -9.01
C GLN A 58 20.20 21.64 -9.93
N HIS A 59 20.12 20.31 -10.10
CA HIS A 59 19.04 19.65 -10.84
C HIS A 59 17.67 19.88 -10.20
N SER A 60 17.59 19.78 -8.86
CA SER A 60 16.36 20.01 -8.11
C SER A 60 15.88 21.45 -8.26
N THR A 61 16.76 22.42 -8.03
CA THR A 61 16.46 23.85 -8.17
C THR A 61 16.05 24.20 -9.60
N ALA A 62 16.79 23.71 -10.60
CA ALA A 62 16.43 23.92 -12.00
C ALA A 62 15.09 23.28 -12.37
N SER A 63 14.78 22.10 -11.84
CA SER A 63 13.50 21.42 -12.11
C SER A 63 12.34 22.27 -11.61
N ARG A 64 12.43 22.79 -10.38
CA ARG A 64 11.42 23.67 -9.81
C ARG A 64 11.25 24.94 -10.64
N ILE A 65 12.34 25.66 -10.89
CA ILE A 65 12.33 26.91 -11.68
C ILE A 65 11.67 26.72 -13.05
N ILE A 66 12.10 25.69 -13.78
CA ILE A 66 11.68 25.48 -15.17
C ILE A 66 10.25 24.96 -15.22
N TYR A 67 9.90 23.97 -14.39
CA TYR A 67 8.61 23.29 -14.50
C TYR A 67 7.46 24.03 -13.81
N ASP A 68 7.70 24.78 -12.72
CA ASP A 68 6.68 25.65 -12.14
C ASP A 68 6.26 26.72 -13.16
N LYS A 69 7.24 27.29 -13.88
CA LYS A 69 6.96 28.27 -14.93
C LYS A 69 6.32 27.65 -16.18
N ALA A 70 6.65 26.39 -16.48
CA ALA A 70 5.98 25.64 -17.55
C ALA A 70 4.49 25.47 -17.26
N LEU A 71 4.12 25.13 -16.02
CA LEU A 71 2.71 25.00 -15.61
C LEU A 71 1.96 26.34 -15.71
N GLU A 72 2.61 27.45 -15.36
CA GLU A 72 2.02 28.79 -15.47
C GLU A 72 1.72 29.15 -16.95
N PHE A 73 2.66 28.92 -17.86
CA PHE A 73 2.50 29.28 -19.27
C PHE A 73 1.73 28.26 -20.10
N TYR A 74 1.81 26.98 -19.74
CA TYR A 74 1.29 25.87 -20.53
C TYR A 74 0.42 24.92 -19.69
N PRO A 75 -0.65 25.42 -19.03
CA PRO A 75 -1.49 24.59 -18.17
C PRO A 75 -2.19 23.43 -18.92
N ASN A 76 -2.35 23.57 -20.24
CA ASN A 76 -2.96 22.55 -21.11
C ASN A 76 -1.94 21.82 -21.99
N GLY A 77 -0.64 21.94 -21.68
CA GLY A 77 0.44 21.46 -22.54
C GLY A 77 0.82 22.43 -23.66
N SER A 78 1.96 22.19 -24.29
CA SER A 78 2.49 23.04 -25.37
C SER A 78 3.44 22.24 -26.27
N PRO A 79 3.36 22.39 -27.60
CA PRO A 79 4.29 21.74 -28.52
C PRO A 79 5.74 22.19 -28.31
N VAL A 80 5.96 23.43 -27.84
CA VAL A 80 7.32 23.92 -27.55
C VAL A 80 7.89 23.22 -26.33
N PHE A 81 7.06 23.03 -25.30
CA PHE A 81 7.46 22.30 -24.10
C PHE A 81 7.62 20.80 -24.38
N ASP A 82 6.73 20.21 -25.18
CA ASP A 82 6.86 18.83 -25.64
C ASP A 82 8.18 18.61 -26.37
N GLN A 83 8.57 19.52 -27.26
CA GLN A 83 9.85 19.47 -27.96
C GLN A 83 11.04 19.60 -26.99
N PHE A 84 10.93 20.43 -25.96
CA PHE A 84 11.96 20.54 -24.92
C PHE A 84 12.14 19.22 -24.16
N ILE A 85 11.03 18.59 -23.76
CA ILE A 85 11.06 17.28 -23.09
C ILE A 85 11.63 16.21 -24.03
N GLU A 86 11.25 16.20 -25.30
CA GLU A 86 11.81 15.30 -26.32
C GLU A 86 13.33 15.43 -26.45
N CYS A 87 13.85 16.67 -26.52
CA CYS A 87 15.29 16.94 -26.51
C CYS A 87 15.97 16.41 -25.23
N CYS A 88 15.32 16.57 -24.07
CA CYS A 88 15.86 16.04 -22.81
C CYS A 88 15.93 14.50 -22.83
N LEU A 89 14.87 13.83 -23.28
CA LEU A 89 14.73 12.38 -23.26
C LEU A 89 15.65 11.66 -24.27
N THR A 90 15.98 12.31 -25.38
CA THR A 90 16.88 11.79 -26.42
C THR A 90 18.35 12.13 -26.16
N HIS A 91 18.65 12.96 -25.17
CA HIS A 91 20.02 13.39 -24.84
C HIS A 91 20.91 12.21 -24.37
N PRO A 92 22.21 12.15 -24.75
CA PRO A 92 23.09 11.02 -24.39
C PRO A 92 23.36 10.85 -22.89
N LYS A 93 23.25 11.92 -22.10
CA LYS A 93 23.48 11.89 -20.64
C LYS A 93 22.20 11.53 -19.89
N GLY A 94 22.26 10.49 -19.05
CA GLY A 94 21.14 10.04 -18.22
C GLY A 94 20.59 11.11 -17.27
N THR A 95 21.44 12.01 -16.76
CA THR A 95 21.04 13.13 -15.91
C THR A 95 20.04 14.07 -16.61
N VAL A 96 20.23 14.32 -17.91
CA VAL A 96 19.32 15.14 -18.72
C VAL A 96 18.03 14.40 -19.04
N LYS A 97 18.10 13.09 -19.33
CA LYS A 97 16.90 12.26 -19.51
C LYS A 97 16.02 12.24 -18.26
N GLN A 98 16.66 12.10 -17.10
CA GLN A 98 16.00 12.13 -15.80
C GLN A 98 15.36 13.49 -15.52
N PHE A 99 16.01 14.59 -15.94
CA PHE A 99 15.43 15.93 -15.89
C PHE A 99 14.14 16.01 -16.71
N GLY A 100 14.16 15.56 -17.97
CA GLY A 100 12.97 15.53 -18.83
C GLY A 100 11.84 14.67 -18.26
N MET A 101 12.17 13.48 -17.74
CA MET A 101 11.20 12.59 -17.09
C MET A 101 10.55 13.25 -15.86
N ARG A 102 11.31 13.99 -15.03
CA ARG A 102 10.74 14.76 -13.92
C ARG A 102 9.76 15.83 -14.40
N GLY A 103 10.06 16.50 -15.51
CA GLY A 103 9.16 17.46 -16.13
C GLY A 103 7.83 16.84 -16.50
N ALA A 104 7.86 15.72 -17.21
CA ALA A 104 6.66 14.95 -17.54
C ALA A 104 5.90 14.52 -16.28
N ALA A 105 6.58 14.09 -15.21
CA ALA A 105 5.95 13.71 -13.96
C ALA A 105 5.24 14.86 -13.23
N ILE A 106 5.80 16.07 -13.28
CA ILE A 106 5.16 17.27 -12.74
C ILE A 106 3.91 17.60 -13.55
N MET A 107 4.01 17.62 -14.88
CA MET A 107 2.85 17.88 -15.76
C MET A 107 1.71 16.90 -15.48
N VAL A 108 2.00 15.59 -15.43
CA VAL A 108 0.99 14.56 -15.14
C VAL A 108 0.38 14.71 -13.75
N SER A 109 1.15 15.19 -12.77
CA SER A 109 0.65 15.39 -11.41
C SER A 109 -0.32 16.56 -11.31
N ASP A 110 -0.10 17.61 -12.10
CA ASP A 110 -0.97 18.79 -12.22
C ASP A 110 -2.06 18.65 -13.30
N ALA A 111 -2.28 17.42 -13.80
CA ALA A 111 -3.22 17.11 -14.88
C ALA A 111 -2.99 17.90 -16.19
N ALA A 112 -1.77 18.41 -16.39
CA ALA A 112 -1.34 18.93 -17.67
C ALA A 112 -1.02 17.78 -18.65
N GLY A 113 -1.29 18.01 -19.93
CA GLY A 113 -1.07 17.02 -20.97
C GLY A 113 0.41 16.75 -21.23
N VAL A 114 0.77 15.47 -21.41
CA VAL A 114 2.06 15.03 -21.96
C VAL A 114 1.78 14.31 -23.28
N SER A 115 2.50 14.67 -24.35
CA SER A 115 2.30 14.04 -25.65
C SER A 115 2.61 12.53 -25.65
N SER A 116 1.91 11.76 -26.50
CA SER A 116 2.18 10.32 -26.68
C SER A 116 3.64 10.06 -27.09
N ASN A 117 4.22 10.93 -27.94
CA ASN A 117 5.64 10.82 -28.34
C ASN A 117 6.57 10.85 -27.11
N ASN A 118 6.35 11.79 -26.20
CA ASN A 118 7.15 11.88 -24.97
C ASN A 118 6.96 10.67 -24.07
N LEU A 119 5.75 10.13 -23.94
CA LEU A 119 5.51 8.88 -23.20
C LEU A 119 6.27 7.70 -23.82
N GLN A 120 6.27 7.58 -25.14
CA GLN A 120 7.01 6.56 -25.87
C GLN A 120 8.53 6.68 -25.67
N LEU A 121 9.07 7.91 -25.70
CA LEU A 121 10.48 8.17 -25.43
C LEU A 121 10.85 7.85 -23.97
N ILE A 122 9.97 8.14 -23.00
CA ILE A 122 10.19 7.77 -21.60
C ILE A 122 10.26 6.25 -21.44
N ILE A 123 9.38 5.50 -22.12
CA ILE A 123 9.43 4.03 -22.14
C ILE A 123 10.79 3.57 -22.67
N LEU A 124 11.21 4.05 -23.84
CA LEU A 124 12.44 3.59 -24.50
C LEU A 124 13.73 4.04 -23.83
N HIS A 125 13.74 5.21 -23.19
CA HIS A 125 14.98 5.85 -22.75
C HIS A 125 15.13 5.99 -21.24
N CYS A 126 14.03 5.96 -20.48
CA CYS A 126 14.07 6.12 -19.03
C CYS A 126 13.83 4.82 -18.27
N ILE A 127 12.95 3.93 -18.74
CA ILE A 127 12.76 2.62 -18.10
C ILE A 127 14.08 1.80 -18.05
N PRO A 128 14.87 1.71 -19.14
CA PRO A 128 16.12 0.94 -19.14
C PRO A 128 17.29 1.59 -18.38
N MET A 129 17.12 2.78 -17.81
CA MET A 129 18.21 3.46 -17.11
C MET A 129 18.58 2.73 -15.82
N LYS A 130 19.88 2.48 -15.61
CA LYS A 130 20.37 1.88 -14.36
C LYS A 130 20.08 2.78 -13.15
N GLU A 131 20.40 4.06 -13.29
CA GLU A 131 20.19 5.09 -12.26
C GLU A 131 19.01 5.99 -12.67
N VAL A 132 17.83 5.75 -12.08
CA VAL A 132 16.62 6.52 -12.35
C VAL A 132 15.80 6.67 -11.06
N LEU A 133 14.95 7.71 -10.98
CA LEU A 133 13.95 7.80 -9.91
C LEU A 133 12.81 6.82 -10.22
N VAL A 134 12.99 5.55 -9.84
CA VAL A 134 12.06 4.46 -10.18
C VAL A 134 10.63 4.78 -9.75
N ASN A 135 10.42 5.22 -8.50
CA ASN A 135 9.08 5.54 -8.00
C ASN A 135 8.42 6.69 -8.77
N THR A 136 9.17 7.75 -9.12
CA THR A 136 8.65 8.87 -9.91
C THR A 136 8.25 8.40 -11.32
N LEU A 137 9.10 7.58 -11.94
CA LEU A 137 8.87 7.03 -13.27
C LEU A 137 7.62 6.15 -13.31
N ILE A 138 7.51 5.18 -12.39
CA ILE A 138 6.37 4.25 -12.34
C ILE A 138 5.08 5.03 -12.06
N ASN A 139 5.06 5.87 -11.02
CA ASN A 139 3.86 6.63 -10.67
C ASN A 139 3.37 7.55 -11.80
N MET A 140 4.30 8.15 -12.54
CA MET A 140 3.96 8.97 -13.70
C MET A 140 3.37 8.11 -14.83
N LEU A 141 4.04 7.02 -15.21
CA LEU A 141 3.59 6.18 -16.33
C LEU A 141 2.26 5.48 -16.02
N VAL A 142 2.05 5.01 -14.79
CA VAL A 142 0.77 4.42 -14.35
C VAL A 142 -0.39 5.42 -14.49
N LYS A 143 -0.14 6.71 -14.27
CA LYS A 143 -1.16 7.76 -14.45
C LYS A 143 -1.37 8.15 -15.91
N ALA A 144 -0.31 8.24 -16.70
CA ALA A 144 -0.36 8.81 -18.04
C ALA A 144 -0.65 7.78 -19.16
N LEU A 145 -0.14 6.55 -19.03
CA LEU A 145 -0.29 5.54 -20.08
C LEU A 145 -1.72 5.05 -20.34
N PRO A 146 -2.66 4.98 -19.38
CA PRO A 146 -4.01 4.48 -19.65
C PRO A 146 -4.70 5.14 -20.84
N ALA A 147 -4.47 6.44 -21.09
CA ALA A 147 -5.06 7.17 -22.20
C ALA A 147 -4.55 6.71 -23.58
N VAL A 148 -3.34 6.16 -23.64
CA VAL A 148 -2.63 5.78 -24.88
C VAL A 148 -2.21 4.32 -24.87
N PHE A 149 -2.70 3.52 -23.93
CA PHE A 149 -2.24 2.14 -23.71
C PHE A 149 -2.51 1.25 -24.93
N ASN A 150 -3.56 1.55 -25.69
CA ASN A 150 -3.94 0.79 -26.89
C ASN A 150 -3.10 1.15 -28.13
N GLU A 151 -2.26 2.18 -28.06
CA GLU A 151 -1.43 2.60 -29.18
C GLU A 151 -0.35 1.56 -29.49
N ALA A 152 -0.23 1.17 -30.75
CA ALA A 152 0.73 0.15 -31.18
C ALA A 152 2.19 0.54 -30.86
N GLY A 153 2.54 1.82 -30.94
CA GLY A 153 3.87 2.32 -30.58
C GLY A 153 4.19 2.15 -29.10
N VAL A 154 3.23 2.41 -28.22
CA VAL A 154 3.37 2.21 -26.77
C VAL A 154 3.60 0.73 -26.46
N GLN A 155 2.77 -0.16 -27.02
CA GLN A 155 2.92 -1.61 -26.81
C GLN A 155 4.23 -2.15 -27.38
N ALA A 156 4.64 -1.73 -28.58
CA ALA A 156 5.90 -2.14 -29.18
C ALA A 156 7.11 -1.69 -28.36
N ASN A 157 7.08 -0.48 -27.80
CA ASN A 157 8.16 0.04 -26.98
C ASN A 157 8.23 -0.68 -25.62
N LEU A 158 7.08 -0.95 -24.97
CA LEU A 158 7.06 -1.75 -23.74
C LEU A 158 7.65 -3.14 -24.00
N PHE A 159 7.27 -3.78 -25.10
CA PHE A 159 7.81 -5.08 -25.48
C PHE A 159 9.32 -5.03 -25.78
N THR A 160 9.79 -3.98 -26.48
CA THR A 160 11.23 -3.78 -26.73
C THR A 160 12.02 -3.68 -25.43
N VAL A 161 11.47 -2.99 -24.42
CA VAL A 161 12.13 -2.82 -23.12
C VAL A 161 12.21 -4.14 -22.34
N LEU A 162 11.31 -5.11 -22.61
CA LEU A 162 11.35 -6.44 -21.98
C LEU A 162 12.55 -7.30 -22.43
N GLU A 163 13.29 -6.91 -23.47
CA GLU A 163 14.50 -7.60 -23.90
C GLU A 163 15.74 -7.26 -23.06
N HIS A 164 15.61 -6.31 -22.11
CA HIS A 164 16.66 -5.99 -21.15
C HIS A 164 16.73 -7.00 -19.98
N ASP A 165 17.60 -6.70 -19.01
CA ASP A 165 17.77 -7.50 -17.81
C ASP A 165 16.51 -7.55 -16.92
N GLU A 166 16.53 -8.46 -15.95
CA GLU A 166 15.40 -8.76 -15.08
C GLU A 166 14.90 -7.57 -14.26
N THR A 167 15.80 -6.66 -13.84
CA THR A 167 15.40 -5.47 -13.09
C THR A 167 14.56 -4.56 -13.98
N ILE A 168 14.94 -4.41 -15.24
CA ILE A 168 14.20 -3.61 -16.21
C ILE A 168 12.86 -4.28 -16.57
N ARG A 169 12.84 -5.62 -16.73
CA ARG A 169 11.59 -6.36 -16.98
C ARG A 169 10.59 -6.19 -15.82
N CYS A 170 11.04 -6.32 -14.57
CA CYS A 170 10.19 -6.12 -13.40
C CYS A 170 9.58 -4.72 -13.36
N ARG A 171 10.31 -3.66 -13.75
CA ARG A 171 9.74 -2.30 -13.84
C ARG A 171 8.60 -2.21 -14.85
N VAL A 172 8.74 -2.86 -16.01
CA VAL A 172 7.67 -2.91 -17.02
C VAL A 172 6.47 -3.67 -16.46
N TYR A 173 6.68 -4.81 -15.80
CA TYR A 173 5.61 -5.56 -15.16
C TYR A 173 4.91 -4.72 -14.08
N GLU A 174 5.63 -4.06 -13.18
CA GLU A 174 5.05 -3.19 -12.16
C GLU A 174 4.14 -2.11 -12.76
N ILE A 175 4.60 -1.42 -13.81
CA ILE A 175 3.79 -0.40 -14.51
C ILE A 175 2.53 -1.01 -15.09
N VAL A 176 2.67 -2.09 -15.87
CA VAL A 176 1.54 -2.69 -16.60
C VAL A 176 0.53 -3.29 -15.64
N PHE A 177 0.96 -4.03 -14.62
CA PHE A 177 0.07 -4.68 -13.67
C PHE A 177 -0.64 -3.67 -12.76
N THR A 178 0.01 -2.57 -12.38
CA THR A 178 -0.66 -1.48 -11.65
C THR A 178 -1.73 -0.79 -12.51
N ILE A 179 -1.51 -0.71 -13.84
CA ILE A 179 -2.54 -0.22 -14.77
C ILE A 179 -3.70 -1.23 -14.85
N LEU A 180 -3.41 -2.52 -14.97
CA LEU A 180 -4.43 -3.58 -15.07
C LEU A 180 -5.29 -3.69 -13.80
N GLU A 181 -4.70 -3.48 -12.63
CA GLU A 181 -5.42 -3.41 -11.34
C GLU A 181 -6.55 -2.37 -11.38
N LYS A 182 -6.32 -1.23 -12.03
CA LYS A 182 -7.27 -0.10 -12.12
C LYS A 182 -8.13 -0.11 -13.38
N HIS A 183 -7.63 -0.75 -14.44
CA HIS A 183 -8.21 -0.77 -15.78
C HIS A 183 -8.20 -2.19 -16.35
N PRO A 184 -9.00 -3.13 -15.80
CA PRO A 184 -9.00 -4.54 -16.21
C PRO A 184 -9.37 -4.75 -17.68
N ALA A 185 -10.05 -3.79 -18.32
CA ALA A 185 -10.37 -3.81 -19.75
C ALA A 185 -9.12 -3.91 -20.66
N PHE A 186 -7.93 -3.58 -20.16
CA PHE A 186 -6.67 -3.69 -20.91
C PHE A 186 -6.03 -5.08 -20.85
N LEU A 187 -6.59 -6.05 -20.11
CA LEU A 187 -6.06 -7.42 -20.01
C LEU A 187 -5.78 -8.07 -21.38
N PRO A 188 -6.67 -8.02 -22.39
CA PRO A 188 -6.41 -8.63 -23.70
C PRO A 188 -5.21 -8.00 -24.42
N ILE A 189 -4.97 -6.71 -24.20
CA ILE A 189 -3.90 -5.94 -24.86
C ILE A 189 -2.56 -6.22 -24.16
N ALA A 190 -2.58 -6.35 -22.83
CA ALA A 190 -1.40 -6.68 -22.04
C ALA A 190 -1.01 -8.17 -22.06
N ASP A 191 -1.83 -9.06 -22.64
CA ASP A 191 -1.61 -10.51 -22.66
C ASP A 191 -0.19 -10.94 -23.07
N PRO A 192 0.46 -10.36 -24.10
CA PRO A 192 1.85 -10.70 -24.43
C PRO A 192 2.85 -10.40 -23.29
N ILE A 193 2.64 -9.30 -22.57
CA ILE A 193 3.48 -8.90 -21.42
C ILE A 193 3.20 -9.82 -20.23
N ILE A 194 1.94 -10.17 -19.99
CA ILE A 194 1.55 -11.12 -18.93
C ILE A 194 2.19 -12.48 -19.19
N LYS A 195 2.12 -13.00 -20.43
CA LYS A 195 2.79 -14.25 -20.81
C LYS A 195 4.29 -14.22 -20.60
N ARG A 196 4.93 -13.07 -20.85
CA ARG A 196 6.36 -12.88 -20.58
C ARG A 196 6.67 -12.93 -19.08
N ALA A 197 5.84 -12.30 -18.23
CA ALA A 197 5.95 -12.42 -16.78
C ALA A 197 5.74 -13.87 -16.30
N LEU A 198 4.74 -14.58 -16.82
CA LEU A 198 4.53 -16.00 -16.50
C LEU A 198 5.73 -16.87 -16.87
N SER A 199 6.36 -16.62 -18.02
CA SER A 199 7.59 -17.31 -18.41
C SER A 199 8.77 -16.99 -17.50
N ASP A 200 8.86 -15.77 -16.96
CA ASP A 200 9.88 -15.40 -15.98
C ASP A 200 9.64 -16.07 -14.61
N LEU A 201 8.39 -16.31 -14.21
CA LEU A 201 8.05 -17.07 -13.00
C LEU A 201 8.48 -18.54 -13.07
N GLU A 202 8.50 -19.12 -14.27
CA GLU A 202 8.90 -20.52 -14.49
C GLU A 202 10.44 -20.73 -14.49
N LYS A 203 11.23 -19.66 -14.37
CA LYS A 203 12.71 -19.73 -14.28
C LYS A 203 13.18 -20.12 -12.88
N GLU A 204 14.41 -20.63 -12.77
CA GLU A 204 15.01 -21.07 -11.49
C GLU A 204 15.49 -19.92 -10.58
N ASP A 205 15.47 -18.66 -11.05
CA ASP A 205 15.89 -17.52 -10.24
C ASP A 205 14.84 -17.15 -9.19
N VAL A 206 15.13 -17.52 -7.94
CA VAL A 206 14.22 -17.32 -6.80
C VAL A 206 13.92 -15.83 -6.55
N LEU A 207 14.86 -14.91 -6.80
CA LEU A 207 14.61 -13.49 -6.60
C LEU A 207 13.65 -12.97 -7.68
N LEU A 208 13.87 -13.37 -8.93
CA LEU A 208 12.96 -13.05 -10.02
C LEU A 208 11.56 -13.64 -9.78
N GLN A 209 11.48 -14.92 -9.38
CA GLN A 209 10.21 -15.57 -9.02
C GLN A 209 9.48 -14.83 -7.91
N THR A 210 10.21 -14.39 -6.88
CA THR A 210 9.66 -13.63 -5.76
C THR A 210 9.03 -12.32 -6.24
N SER A 211 9.77 -11.54 -7.04
CA SER A 211 9.28 -10.26 -7.60
C SER A 211 8.10 -10.47 -8.55
N VAL A 212 8.21 -11.41 -9.48
CA VAL A 212 7.16 -11.65 -10.48
C VAL A 212 5.88 -12.14 -9.83
N LEU A 213 5.93 -13.07 -8.86
CA LEU A 213 4.73 -13.54 -8.17
C LEU A 213 4.03 -12.42 -7.40
N GLN A 214 4.80 -11.54 -6.75
CA GLN A 214 4.25 -10.36 -6.08
C GLN A 214 3.52 -9.44 -7.07
N ILE A 215 4.09 -9.22 -8.25
CA ILE A 215 3.48 -8.37 -9.28
C ILE A 215 2.22 -9.03 -9.87
N LEU A 216 2.29 -10.33 -10.19
CA LEU A 216 1.14 -11.10 -10.69
C LEU A 216 -0.04 -11.10 -9.70
N THR A 217 0.23 -11.05 -8.39
CA THR A 217 -0.80 -10.99 -7.35
C THR A 217 -1.70 -9.75 -7.49
N GLN A 218 -1.24 -8.65 -8.10
CA GLN A 218 -2.07 -7.46 -8.34
C GLN A 218 -3.28 -7.73 -9.26
N LEU A 219 -3.23 -8.76 -10.11
CA LEU A 219 -4.39 -9.16 -10.90
C LEU A 219 -5.55 -9.65 -10.01
N LEU A 220 -5.25 -10.16 -8.81
CA LEU A 220 -6.23 -10.58 -7.80
C LEU A 220 -6.77 -9.39 -6.99
N ALA A 221 -6.86 -8.22 -7.61
CA ALA A 221 -7.65 -7.09 -7.11
C ALA A 221 -9.02 -6.98 -7.81
N THR A 222 -9.20 -7.64 -8.95
CA THR A 222 -10.42 -7.56 -9.79
C THR A 222 -10.92 -8.95 -10.16
N LYS A 223 -12.21 -9.06 -10.51
CA LYS A 223 -12.81 -10.34 -10.94
C LYS A 223 -12.26 -10.78 -12.28
N GLU A 224 -12.04 -9.84 -13.20
CA GLU A 224 -11.48 -10.09 -14.52
C GLU A 224 -10.04 -10.61 -14.44
N GLY A 225 -9.23 -10.04 -13.54
CA GLY A 225 -7.87 -10.53 -13.29
C GLY A 225 -7.85 -11.91 -12.63
N PHE A 226 -8.80 -12.19 -11.71
CA PHE A 226 -9.02 -13.53 -11.18
C PHE A 226 -9.35 -14.54 -12.30
N ASP A 227 -10.32 -14.22 -13.16
CA ASP A 227 -10.74 -15.10 -14.25
C ASP A 227 -9.60 -15.37 -15.25
N TYR A 228 -8.75 -14.36 -15.49
CA TYR A 228 -7.54 -14.53 -16.30
C TYR A 228 -6.55 -15.52 -15.65
N ILE A 229 -6.25 -15.34 -14.36
CA ILE A 229 -5.35 -16.22 -13.58
C ILE A 229 -5.84 -17.68 -13.60
N GLU A 230 -7.14 -17.88 -13.45
CA GLU A 230 -7.79 -19.18 -13.56
C GLU A 230 -7.58 -19.79 -14.96
N THR A 231 -7.78 -18.99 -16.01
CA THR A 231 -7.65 -19.42 -17.41
C THR A 231 -6.24 -19.89 -17.76
N VAL A 232 -5.20 -19.25 -17.19
CA VAL A 232 -3.80 -19.64 -17.39
C VAL A 232 -3.31 -20.70 -16.40
N ASP A 233 -4.19 -21.24 -15.57
CA ASP A 233 -3.95 -22.26 -14.54
C ASP A 233 -2.84 -21.86 -13.55
N LEU A 234 -2.69 -20.56 -13.27
CA LEU A 234 -1.58 -20.07 -12.46
C LEU A 234 -1.69 -20.52 -10.99
N PHE A 235 -2.88 -20.70 -10.44
CA PHE A 235 -3.07 -21.25 -9.08
C PHE A 235 -2.36 -22.61 -8.92
N ARG A 236 -2.61 -23.55 -9.85
CA ARG A 236 -1.97 -24.87 -9.79
C ARG A 236 -0.48 -24.81 -10.04
N LYS A 237 -0.03 -23.95 -10.95
CA LYS A 237 1.41 -23.76 -11.22
C LYS A 237 2.14 -23.24 -9.99
N VAL A 238 1.61 -22.24 -9.30
CA VAL A 238 2.18 -21.73 -8.05
C VAL A 238 2.23 -22.84 -6.99
N TYR A 239 1.18 -23.66 -6.88
CA TYR A 239 1.13 -24.76 -5.94
C TYR A 239 2.21 -25.80 -6.24
N ALA A 240 2.28 -26.25 -7.49
CA ALA A 240 3.24 -27.25 -7.93
C ALA A 240 4.70 -26.78 -7.80
N SER A 241 4.97 -25.51 -8.08
CA SER A 241 6.33 -24.95 -8.08
C SER A 241 6.85 -24.58 -6.70
N PHE A 242 5.98 -24.15 -5.78
CA PHE A 242 6.42 -23.55 -4.51
C PHE A 242 5.86 -24.23 -3.26
N VAL A 243 4.72 -24.90 -3.34
CA VAL A 243 4.03 -25.50 -2.18
C VAL A 243 4.27 -27.00 -2.08
N ALA A 244 4.09 -27.73 -3.20
CA ALA A 244 4.22 -29.18 -3.24
C ALA A 244 5.69 -29.67 -3.18
N VAL A 245 6.65 -28.78 -3.47
CA VAL A 245 8.07 -29.11 -3.47
C VAL A 245 8.60 -29.13 -2.04
N LYS A 246 9.45 -30.11 -1.71
CA LYS A 246 10.16 -30.12 -0.42
C LYS A 246 10.96 -28.82 -0.27
N GLU A 247 10.85 -28.19 0.91
CA GLU A 247 11.50 -26.92 1.20
C GLU A 247 12.99 -26.96 0.87
N THR A 248 13.39 -26.13 -0.09
CA THR A 248 14.80 -25.75 -0.26
C THR A 248 15.03 -24.50 0.57
N VAL A 249 16.30 -24.25 0.93
CA VAL A 249 16.69 -23.04 1.69
C VAL A 249 16.20 -21.76 1.02
N TYR A 250 16.04 -21.73 -0.30
CA TYR A 250 15.65 -20.54 -1.05
C TYR A 250 14.14 -20.38 -1.22
N LEU A 251 13.36 -21.47 -1.18
CA LEU A 251 11.90 -21.38 -1.32
C LEU A 251 11.26 -20.46 -0.27
N ARG A 252 11.87 -20.34 0.92
CA ARG A 252 11.43 -19.44 1.99
C ARG A 252 11.21 -17.99 1.54
N PHE A 253 11.92 -17.53 0.50
CA PHE A 253 11.78 -16.17 -0.03
C PHE A 253 10.51 -15.99 -0.86
N VAL A 254 10.02 -17.05 -1.52
CA VAL A 254 8.82 -17.03 -2.37
C VAL A 254 7.55 -17.30 -1.56
N LEU A 255 7.63 -18.13 -0.51
CA LEU A 255 6.47 -18.53 0.31
C LEU A 255 5.61 -17.35 0.81
N PRO A 256 6.18 -16.24 1.32
CA PRO A 256 5.44 -15.02 1.62
C PRO A 256 4.47 -14.55 0.53
N ASN A 257 4.95 -14.55 -0.72
CA ASN A 257 4.18 -14.08 -1.87
C ASN A 257 3.19 -15.14 -2.34
N ALA A 258 3.52 -16.43 -2.22
CA ALA A 258 2.58 -17.52 -2.50
C ALA A 258 1.39 -17.53 -1.51
N LEU A 259 1.64 -17.31 -0.23
CA LEU A 259 0.59 -17.17 0.79
C LEU A 259 -0.35 -16.01 0.46
N LYS A 260 0.22 -14.83 0.18
CA LYS A 260 -0.55 -13.64 -0.19
C LYS A 260 -1.33 -13.83 -1.49
N PHE A 261 -0.74 -14.50 -2.48
CA PHE A 261 -1.40 -14.81 -3.74
C PHE A 261 -2.69 -15.60 -3.53
N TYR A 262 -2.67 -16.67 -2.73
CA TYR A 262 -3.89 -17.43 -2.43
C TYR A 262 -4.87 -16.67 -1.54
N ALA A 263 -4.38 -15.94 -0.55
CA ALA A 263 -5.25 -15.12 0.30
C ALA A 263 -5.98 -14.02 -0.49
N SER A 264 -5.31 -13.38 -1.43
CA SER A 264 -5.92 -12.40 -2.35
C SER A 264 -6.99 -13.05 -3.24
N ALA A 265 -6.75 -14.26 -3.75
CA ALA A 265 -7.74 -14.99 -4.54
C ALA A 265 -9.01 -15.27 -3.73
N ALA A 266 -8.84 -15.67 -2.46
CA ALA A 266 -9.94 -15.90 -1.52
C ALA A 266 -10.70 -14.61 -1.15
N LEU A 267 -10.11 -13.42 -1.29
CA LEU A 267 -10.81 -12.15 -1.09
C LEU A 267 -11.69 -11.77 -2.28
N VAL A 268 -11.22 -12.00 -3.52
CA VAL A 268 -11.93 -11.56 -4.73
C VAL A 268 -13.13 -12.45 -5.05
N GLN A 269 -12.94 -13.78 -5.01
CA GLN A 269 -14.01 -14.75 -5.25
C GLN A 269 -13.95 -15.89 -4.22
N PRO A 270 -14.31 -15.65 -2.95
CA PRO A 270 -14.13 -16.63 -1.87
C PRO A 270 -14.78 -17.98 -2.17
N GLY A 271 -16.09 -18.02 -2.45
CA GLY A 271 -16.79 -19.28 -2.70
C GLY A 271 -16.25 -20.09 -3.88
N LEU A 272 -15.87 -19.42 -4.97
CA LEU A 272 -15.32 -20.09 -6.15
C LEU A 272 -13.91 -20.62 -5.89
N PHE A 273 -13.03 -19.78 -5.33
CA PHE A 273 -11.64 -20.15 -5.08
C PHE A 273 -11.55 -21.27 -4.04
N LEU A 274 -12.22 -21.11 -2.91
CA LEU A 274 -12.14 -22.04 -1.78
C LEU A 274 -12.74 -23.42 -2.11
N SER A 275 -13.71 -23.49 -3.03
CA SER A 275 -14.25 -24.77 -3.50
C SER A 275 -13.34 -25.49 -4.49
N ARG A 276 -12.51 -24.76 -5.25
CA ARG A 276 -11.62 -25.33 -6.28
C ARG A 276 -10.21 -25.63 -5.78
N TYR A 277 -9.72 -24.86 -4.81
CA TYR A 277 -8.35 -24.93 -4.30
C TYR A 277 -8.29 -25.03 -2.76
N PRO A 278 -8.99 -25.99 -2.13
CA PRO A 278 -8.97 -26.15 -0.67
C PRO A 278 -7.56 -26.41 -0.12
N GLU A 279 -6.68 -27.05 -0.90
CA GLU A 279 -5.27 -27.31 -0.55
C GLU A 279 -4.44 -26.03 -0.35
N SER A 280 -4.85 -24.92 -0.96
CA SER A 280 -4.18 -23.63 -0.75
C SER A 280 -4.44 -23.08 0.64
N VAL A 281 -5.62 -23.34 1.21
CA VAL A 281 -5.95 -22.96 2.60
C VAL A 281 -5.21 -23.86 3.58
N ASP A 282 -5.10 -25.15 3.25
CA ASP A 282 -4.31 -26.11 4.01
C ASP A 282 -2.85 -25.64 4.15
N PHE A 283 -2.27 -25.20 3.05
CA PHE A 283 -0.93 -24.63 3.03
C PHE A 283 -0.81 -23.39 3.93
N ILE A 284 -1.81 -22.50 3.96
CA ILE A 284 -1.79 -21.34 4.86
C ILE A 284 -1.77 -21.80 6.33
N PHE A 285 -2.63 -22.75 6.71
CA PHE A 285 -2.63 -23.31 8.06
C PHE A 285 -1.30 -23.98 8.43
N ASP A 286 -0.69 -24.74 7.52
CA ASP A 286 0.59 -25.40 7.78
C ASP A 286 1.70 -24.39 8.09
N LYS A 287 1.58 -23.15 7.59
CA LYS A 287 2.52 -22.06 7.81
C LYS A 287 2.24 -21.19 9.03
N THR A 288 1.24 -21.50 9.86
CA THR A 288 1.03 -20.81 11.14
C THR A 288 1.92 -21.31 12.27
N SER A 289 2.77 -22.31 12.01
CA SER A 289 3.70 -22.88 13.00
C SER A 289 4.86 -21.91 13.31
N PRO A 290 5.42 -21.91 14.55
CA PRO A 290 6.44 -20.97 14.99
C PRO A 290 7.85 -21.21 14.41
N ASP A 291 8.01 -22.10 13.43
CA ASP A 291 9.29 -22.49 12.83
C ASP A 291 10.01 -21.31 12.15
N ASP A 292 9.25 -20.46 11.45
CA ASP A 292 9.73 -19.22 10.86
C ASP A 292 8.77 -18.07 11.24
N PRO A 293 9.15 -17.20 12.20
CA PRO A 293 8.29 -16.11 12.67
C PRO A 293 7.83 -15.13 11.58
N MET A 294 8.62 -14.95 10.52
CA MET A 294 8.28 -14.04 9.43
C MET A 294 7.19 -14.66 8.56
N VAL A 295 7.38 -15.92 8.15
CA VAL A 295 6.40 -16.67 7.35
C VAL A 295 5.12 -16.89 8.16
N MET A 296 5.24 -17.24 9.44
CA MET A 296 4.12 -17.37 10.38
C MET A 296 3.29 -16.10 10.42
N ALA A 297 3.92 -14.93 10.60
CA ALA A 297 3.18 -13.68 10.63
C ALA A 297 2.45 -13.37 9.31
N ILE A 298 3.01 -13.77 8.16
CA ILE A 298 2.33 -13.64 6.87
C ILE A 298 1.18 -14.65 6.73
N ALA A 299 1.33 -15.87 7.24
CA ALA A 299 0.26 -16.85 7.27
C ALA A 299 -0.93 -16.39 8.12
N TYR A 300 -0.69 -15.75 9.27
CA TYR A 300 -1.72 -15.12 10.08
C TYR A 300 -2.46 -14.01 9.34
N ASP A 301 -1.73 -13.08 8.70
CA ASP A 301 -2.37 -12.06 7.86
C ASP A 301 -3.25 -12.70 6.78
N CYS A 302 -2.76 -13.77 6.13
CA CYS A 302 -3.47 -14.49 5.08
C CYS A 302 -4.74 -15.19 5.59
N LEU A 303 -4.70 -15.83 6.77
CA LEU A 303 -5.92 -16.37 7.40
C LEU A 303 -6.90 -15.26 7.75
N GLY A 304 -6.41 -14.12 8.25
CA GLY A 304 -7.23 -12.94 8.52
C GLY A 304 -7.94 -12.45 7.25
N MET A 305 -7.22 -12.41 6.12
CA MET A 305 -7.79 -12.09 4.82
C MET A 305 -8.86 -13.10 4.39
N VAL A 306 -8.55 -14.40 4.42
CA VAL A 306 -9.50 -15.46 4.03
C VAL A 306 -10.78 -15.39 4.87
N GLY A 307 -10.66 -15.25 6.20
CA GLY A 307 -11.80 -15.18 7.10
C GLY A 307 -12.40 -13.77 7.27
N SER A 308 -11.97 -12.77 6.51
CA SER A 308 -12.56 -11.42 6.58
C SER A 308 -13.93 -11.33 5.91
N THR A 309 -14.23 -12.21 4.96
CA THR A 309 -15.54 -12.30 4.27
C THR A 309 -16.47 -13.31 4.94
N ASN A 310 -17.78 -13.15 4.77
CA ASN A 310 -18.75 -14.11 5.33
C ASN A 310 -18.61 -15.50 4.71
N GLU A 311 -18.43 -15.59 3.39
CA GLU A 311 -18.20 -16.85 2.68
C GLU A 311 -16.92 -17.55 3.17
N GLY A 312 -15.85 -16.80 3.39
CA GLY A 312 -14.60 -17.32 3.93
C GLY A 312 -14.77 -17.88 5.34
N LYS A 313 -15.50 -17.18 6.22
CA LYS A 313 -15.82 -17.67 7.58
C LYS A 313 -16.58 -18.99 7.55
N VAL A 314 -17.61 -19.04 6.72
CA VAL A 314 -18.41 -20.26 6.52
C VAL A 314 -17.52 -21.40 6.05
N HIS A 315 -16.67 -21.18 5.04
CA HIS A 315 -15.79 -22.21 4.53
C HIS A 315 -14.79 -22.71 5.59
N LEU A 316 -14.15 -21.79 6.31
CA LEU A 316 -13.22 -22.15 7.39
C LEU A 316 -13.92 -22.94 8.49
N SER A 317 -15.15 -22.56 8.86
CA SER A 317 -15.92 -23.23 9.90
C SER A 317 -16.47 -24.60 9.51
N GLU A 318 -16.87 -24.79 8.25
CA GLU A 318 -17.58 -26.00 7.81
C GLU A 318 -16.69 -27.01 7.09
N HIS A 319 -15.67 -26.54 6.37
CA HIS A 319 -14.78 -27.40 5.57
C HIS A 319 -13.38 -27.54 6.17
N GLN A 320 -12.96 -26.59 7.01
CA GLN A 320 -11.64 -26.60 7.67
C GLN A 320 -11.72 -26.62 9.19
N GLN A 321 -12.85 -27.09 9.74
CA GLN A 321 -13.17 -27.03 11.18
C GLN A 321 -11.99 -27.50 12.06
N THR A 322 -11.47 -28.71 11.84
CA THR A 322 -10.41 -29.28 12.69
C THR A 322 -9.13 -28.42 12.71
N LYS A 323 -8.76 -27.83 11.57
CA LYS A 323 -7.58 -26.96 11.48
C LYS A 323 -7.83 -25.62 12.13
N MET A 324 -9.03 -25.06 11.93
CA MET A 324 -9.44 -23.82 12.56
C MET A 324 -9.46 -23.95 14.09
N GLU A 325 -10.03 -25.03 14.63
CA GLU A 325 -10.04 -25.28 16.07
C GLU A 325 -8.64 -25.43 16.65
N LYS A 326 -7.76 -26.16 15.95
CA LYS A 326 -6.35 -26.30 16.34
C LYS A 326 -5.66 -24.93 16.37
N PHE A 327 -5.79 -24.15 15.30
CA PHE A 327 -5.23 -22.81 15.18
C PHE A 327 -5.70 -21.89 16.32
N LEU A 328 -7.01 -21.87 16.61
CA LEU A 328 -7.59 -21.04 17.66
C LEU A 328 -7.10 -21.44 19.05
N LYS A 329 -6.94 -22.73 19.35
CA LYS A 329 -6.41 -23.22 20.64
C LYS A 329 -4.94 -22.89 20.85
N GLU A 330 -4.15 -22.83 19.77
CA GLU A 330 -2.71 -22.50 19.84
C GLU A 330 -2.46 -20.99 19.97
N LEU A 331 -3.38 -20.17 19.44
CA LEU A 331 -3.24 -18.73 19.29
C LEU A 331 -2.96 -17.97 20.61
N PRO A 332 -3.65 -18.22 21.74
CA PRO A 332 -3.32 -17.55 23.00
C PRO A 332 -1.86 -17.79 23.42
N GLY A 333 -1.37 -19.02 23.28
CA GLY A 333 0.03 -19.36 23.55
C GLY A 333 1.01 -18.63 22.63
N VAL A 334 0.67 -18.48 21.35
CA VAL A 334 1.44 -17.68 20.39
C VAL A 334 1.46 -16.20 20.81
N LEU A 335 0.32 -15.60 21.17
CA LEU A 335 0.24 -14.21 21.63
C LEU A 335 1.08 -13.95 22.90
N HIS A 336 1.22 -14.94 23.78
CA HIS A 336 2.06 -14.80 24.97
C HIS A 336 3.56 -14.89 24.65
N THR A 337 3.95 -15.85 23.80
CA THR A 337 5.35 -16.22 23.55
C THR A 337 6.06 -15.39 22.48
N THR A 338 5.34 -14.85 21.50
CA THR A 338 5.95 -14.14 20.37
C THR A 338 6.39 -12.70 20.73
N PRO A 339 7.48 -12.17 20.13
CA PRO A 339 7.86 -10.77 20.27
C PRO A 339 6.76 -9.78 19.88
N GLU A 340 6.73 -8.63 20.54
CA GLU A 340 5.74 -7.56 20.32
C GLU A 340 5.62 -7.12 18.86
N ALA A 341 6.71 -7.19 18.09
CA ALA A 341 6.75 -6.86 16.67
C ALA A 341 5.76 -7.67 15.81
N TYR A 342 5.39 -8.87 16.25
CA TYR A 342 4.42 -9.73 15.54
C TYR A 342 3.06 -9.81 16.22
N LYS A 343 2.97 -9.51 17.53
CA LYS A 343 1.69 -9.56 18.28
C LYS A 343 0.60 -8.72 17.64
N VAL A 344 0.96 -7.53 17.14
CA VAL A 344 0.02 -6.64 16.45
C VAL A 344 -0.68 -7.36 15.29
N ARG A 345 0.10 -8.04 14.43
CA ARG A 345 -0.42 -8.77 13.26
C ARG A 345 -1.34 -9.94 13.66
N PHE A 346 -1.04 -10.63 14.75
CA PHE A 346 -1.90 -11.72 15.25
C PHE A 346 -3.22 -11.20 15.83
N ILE A 347 -3.19 -10.06 16.53
CA ILE A 347 -4.40 -9.41 17.03
C ILE A 347 -5.23 -8.87 15.85
N GLU A 348 -4.60 -8.32 14.81
CA GLU A 348 -5.27 -7.87 13.59
C GLU A 348 -5.89 -9.02 12.79
N CYS A 349 -5.22 -10.18 12.76
CA CYS A 349 -5.77 -11.43 12.23
C CYS A 349 -7.06 -11.80 12.98
N LEU A 350 -7.02 -11.86 14.32
CA LEU A 350 -8.21 -12.11 15.14
C LEU A 350 -9.33 -11.10 14.88
N ALA A 351 -8.99 -9.81 14.82
CA ALA A 351 -9.97 -8.77 14.54
C ALA A 351 -10.62 -8.99 13.17
N SER A 352 -9.86 -9.42 12.16
CA SER A 352 -10.37 -9.72 10.82
C SER A 352 -11.29 -10.96 10.82
N LEU A 353 -10.90 -12.02 11.53
CA LEU A 353 -11.69 -13.25 11.68
C LEU A 353 -13.01 -13.02 12.41
N LEU A 354 -13.02 -12.13 13.41
CA LEU A 354 -14.21 -11.84 14.22
C LEU A 354 -15.03 -10.67 13.67
N SER A 355 -14.52 -9.90 12.71
CA SER A 355 -15.24 -8.76 12.13
C SER A 355 -16.34 -9.21 11.17
N GLY A 356 -17.46 -8.48 11.15
CA GLY A 356 -18.45 -8.56 10.07
C GLY A 356 -17.98 -7.90 8.76
N GLY A 357 -16.88 -7.15 8.80
CA GLY A 357 -16.36 -6.41 7.66
C GLY A 357 -17.38 -5.40 7.12
N PRO A 358 -17.42 -5.16 5.79
CA PRO A 358 -18.46 -4.36 5.16
C PRO A 358 -19.78 -5.12 4.97
N GLU A 359 -19.81 -6.42 5.27
CA GLU A 359 -20.96 -7.29 5.05
C GLU A 359 -21.90 -7.26 6.26
N THR A 360 -23.16 -7.60 6.03
CA THR A 360 -24.13 -7.73 7.13
C THR A 360 -23.81 -8.97 7.96
N ILE A 361 -23.77 -8.81 9.29
CA ILE A 361 -23.64 -9.94 10.21
C ILE A 361 -25.02 -10.58 10.39
N ASP A 362 -25.18 -11.79 9.87
CA ASP A 362 -26.36 -12.62 10.12
C ASP A 362 -26.14 -13.56 11.33
N ASN A 363 -27.18 -14.31 11.69
CA ASN A 363 -27.11 -15.23 12.82
C ASN A 363 -26.04 -16.33 12.62
N ARG A 364 -25.82 -16.80 11.39
CA ARG A 364 -24.84 -17.86 11.11
C ARG A 364 -23.43 -17.35 11.35
N ILE A 365 -23.11 -16.17 10.82
CA ILE A 365 -21.82 -15.53 11.03
C ILE A 365 -21.60 -15.22 12.50
N SER A 366 -22.63 -14.71 13.20
CA SER A 366 -22.53 -14.45 14.63
C SER A 366 -22.28 -15.72 15.45
N SER A 367 -22.91 -16.84 15.10
CA SER A 367 -22.64 -18.14 15.73
C SER A 367 -21.24 -18.68 15.44
N ILE A 368 -20.74 -18.53 14.21
CA ILE A 368 -19.38 -18.95 13.85
C ILE A 368 -18.35 -18.15 14.65
N THR A 369 -18.46 -16.82 14.67
CA THR A 369 -17.49 -15.97 15.37
C THR A 369 -17.54 -16.14 16.88
N GLN A 370 -18.72 -16.35 17.46
CA GLN A 370 -18.87 -16.70 18.87
C GLN A 370 -18.15 -18.00 19.19
N ASN A 371 -18.45 -19.07 18.45
CA ASN A 371 -17.85 -20.38 18.63
C ASN A 371 -16.32 -20.32 18.50
N TRP A 372 -15.80 -19.58 17.52
CA TRP A 372 -14.35 -19.38 17.39
C TRP A 372 -13.73 -18.68 18.60
N TYR A 373 -14.40 -17.65 19.13
CA TYR A 373 -13.92 -16.95 20.31
C TYR A 373 -13.91 -17.88 21.53
N GLU A 374 -15.01 -18.59 21.78
CA GLU A 374 -15.14 -19.53 22.91
C GLU A 374 -14.13 -20.69 22.83
N ILE A 375 -13.82 -21.20 21.63
CA ILE A 375 -12.79 -22.23 21.44
C ILE A 375 -11.39 -21.70 21.75
N MET A 376 -11.15 -20.42 21.47
CA MET A 376 -9.86 -19.78 21.72
C MET A 376 -9.66 -19.43 23.19
N THR A 377 -10.68 -18.90 23.88
CA THR A 377 -10.55 -18.39 25.25
C THR A 377 -11.00 -19.38 26.32
N GLU A 378 -11.82 -20.37 25.94
CA GLU A 378 -12.53 -21.24 26.88
C GLU A 378 -13.39 -20.44 27.89
N SER A 379 -13.80 -19.22 27.53
CA SER A 379 -14.53 -18.27 28.38
C SER A 379 -15.64 -17.52 27.64
N GLU A 380 -16.65 -17.05 28.40
CA GLU A 380 -17.76 -16.19 27.94
C GLU A 380 -17.57 -14.73 28.40
N ASP A 381 -16.33 -14.25 28.32
CA ASP A 381 -15.90 -12.90 28.71
C ASP A 381 -14.84 -12.35 27.75
N LEU A 382 -14.43 -11.10 27.95
CA LEU A 382 -13.41 -10.39 27.17
C LEU A 382 -12.12 -10.14 27.96
N GLU A 383 -11.78 -11.00 28.93
CA GLU A 383 -10.57 -10.82 29.76
C GLU A 383 -9.30 -10.78 28.92
N MET A 384 -9.17 -11.66 27.92
CA MET A 384 -8.01 -11.65 27.01
C MET A 384 -7.85 -10.31 26.28
N VAL A 385 -8.96 -9.73 25.79
CA VAL A 385 -8.95 -8.42 25.11
C VAL A 385 -8.59 -7.31 26.10
N GLN A 386 -9.13 -7.37 27.32
CA GLN A 386 -8.83 -6.42 28.40
C GLN A 386 -7.34 -6.47 28.77
N ASP A 387 -6.75 -7.65 28.86
CA ASP A 387 -5.33 -7.84 29.19
C ASP A 387 -4.42 -7.33 28.09
N LEU A 388 -4.75 -7.55 26.82
CA LEU A 388 -4.04 -6.95 25.70
C LEU A 388 -4.12 -5.41 25.74
N PHE A 389 -5.24 -4.84 26.17
CA PHE A 389 -5.38 -3.38 26.32
C PHE A 389 -4.58 -2.82 27.52
N LYS A 390 -4.27 -3.62 28.55
CA LYS A 390 -3.42 -3.20 29.69
C LYS A 390 -1.95 -3.08 29.31
N VAL A 391 -1.52 -3.75 28.24
CA VAL A 391 -0.13 -3.77 27.78
C VAL A 391 0.36 -2.34 27.51
N PRO A 392 1.53 -1.90 28.03
CA PRO A 392 2.00 -0.52 27.92
C PRO A 392 2.64 -0.19 26.55
N PHE A 393 2.12 -0.76 25.47
CA PHE A 393 2.58 -0.51 24.10
C PHE A 393 1.45 0.07 23.25
N PRO A 394 1.55 1.32 22.75
CA PRO A 394 0.47 1.98 22.01
C PRO A 394 -0.08 1.17 20.82
N THR A 395 0.78 0.50 20.08
CA THR A 395 0.39 -0.33 18.93
C THR A 395 -0.45 -1.55 19.33
N ILE A 396 -0.09 -2.24 20.42
CA ILE A 396 -0.87 -3.36 20.96
C ILE A 396 -2.21 -2.88 21.56
N LYS A 397 -2.21 -1.71 22.22
CA LYS A 397 -3.45 -1.08 22.68
C LYS A 397 -4.39 -0.75 21.53
N MET A 398 -3.88 -0.18 20.43
CA MET A 398 -4.71 0.10 19.25
C MET A 398 -5.23 -1.20 18.62
N ALA A 399 -4.39 -2.22 18.47
CA ALA A 399 -4.82 -3.51 17.92
C ALA A 399 -5.89 -4.19 18.80
N SER A 400 -5.75 -4.16 20.13
CA SER A 400 -6.75 -4.72 21.05
C SER A 400 -8.06 -3.93 21.04
N LEU A 401 -8.01 -2.61 20.88
CA LEU A 401 -9.21 -1.78 20.66
C LEU A 401 -9.87 -2.10 19.30
N GLN A 402 -9.09 -2.41 18.26
CA GLN A 402 -9.63 -2.86 16.96
C GLN A 402 -10.32 -4.23 17.10
N LEU A 403 -9.72 -5.15 17.85
CA LEU A 403 -10.33 -6.44 18.18
C LEU A 403 -11.63 -6.26 18.97
N LEU A 404 -11.64 -5.40 20.00
CA LEU A 404 -12.85 -5.07 20.75
C LEU A 404 -13.93 -4.51 19.82
N SER A 405 -13.56 -3.58 18.93
CA SER A 405 -14.47 -3.00 17.94
C SER A 405 -15.11 -4.06 17.05
N ALA A 406 -14.34 -5.05 16.58
CA ALA A 406 -14.84 -6.15 15.76
C ALA A 406 -15.78 -7.08 16.55
N ILE A 407 -15.47 -7.38 17.81
CA ILE A 407 -16.27 -8.24 18.67
C ILE A 407 -17.62 -7.60 19.00
N VAL A 408 -17.67 -6.31 19.32
CA VAL A 408 -18.89 -5.62 19.78
C VAL A 408 -19.89 -5.32 18.66
N ASP A 409 -19.51 -5.57 17.40
CA ASP A 409 -20.49 -5.65 16.29
C ASP A 409 -21.46 -6.82 16.46
N HIS A 410 -21.06 -7.84 17.23
CA HIS A 410 -21.90 -9.00 17.52
C HIS A 410 -22.67 -8.83 18.82
N ARG A 411 -23.88 -9.38 18.88
CA ARG A 411 -24.68 -9.41 20.11
C ARG A 411 -24.01 -10.20 21.23
N TRP A 412 -23.37 -11.34 20.90
CA TRP A 412 -22.62 -12.12 21.88
C TRP A 412 -21.43 -11.31 22.43
N GLY A 413 -20.74 -10.53 21.59
CA GLY A 413 -19.62 -9.70 22.01
C GLY A 413 -20.05 -8.55 22.94
N GLN A 414 -21.22 -7.97 22.68
CA GLN A 414 -21.84 -7.00 23.59
C GLN A 414 -22.16 -7.62 24.96
N LEU A 415 -22.70 -8.85 24.98
CA LEU A 415 -22.97 -9.57 26.21
C LEU A 415 -21.68 -9.89 26.98
N PHE A 416 -20.66 -10.41 26.29
CA PHE A 416 -19.38 -10.75 26.93
C PHE A 416 -18.68 -9.49 27.47
N PHE A 417 -18.79 -8.36 26.78
CA PHE A 417 -18.32 -7.07 27.28
C PHE A 417 -18.97 -6.68 28.61
N GLN A 418 -20.29 -6.88 28.76
CA GLN A 418 -21.00 -6.62 30.02
C GLN A 418 -20.59 -7.58 31.13
N ASN A 419 -20.27 -8.83 30.78
CA ASN A 419 -19.84 -9.85 31.74
C ASN A 419 -18.37 -9.66 32.19
N THR A 420 -17.59 -8.85 31.48
CA THR A 420 -16.16 -8.65 31.78
C THR A 420 -15.99 -7.60 32.88
N GLY A 421 -15.55 -8.05 34.06
CA GLY A 421 -15.34 -7.17 35.20
C GLY A 421 -14.38 -6.02 34.92
N CYS A 422 -14.77 -4.80 35.35
CA CYS A 422 -13.95 -3.59 35.29
C CYS A 422 -13.54 -3.10 33.88
N PHE A 423 -13.99 -3.74 32.79
CA PHE A 423 -13.52 -3.37 31.46
C PHE A 423 -14.08 -2.01 31.01
N CYS A 424 -15.36 -1.77 31.29
CA CYS A 424 -16.00 -0.48 31.00
C CYS A 424 -15.32 0.67 31.76
N GLU A 425 -15.05 0.50 33.05
CA GLU A 425 -14.36 1.48 33.90
C GLU A 425 -12.95 1.77 33.41
N GLN A 426 -12.23 0.72 32.98
CA GLN A 426 -10.88 0.85 32.45
C GLN A 426 -10.86 1.63 31.13
N LEU A 427 -11.81 1.38 30.22
CA LEU A 427 -11.93 2.12 28.97
C LEU A 427 -12.26 3.60 29.20
N LEU A 428 -13.18 3.87 30.12
CA LEU A 428 -13.61 5.24 30.47
C LEU A 428 -12.53 6.03 31.22
N ASN A 429 -11.50 5.36 31.74
CA ASN A 429 -10.42 6.04 32.44
C ASN A 429 -9.54 6.84 31.46
N ARG A 430 -9.60 8.16 31.59
CA ARG A 430 -8.85 9.12 30.75
C ARG A 430 -7.39 9.31 31.19
N SER A 431 -6.99 8.85 32.37
CA SER A 431 -5.63 9.04 32.90
C SER A 431 -4.64 7.97 32.46
N LEU A 432 -5.10 6.90 31.80
CA LEU A 432 -4.28 5.73 31.45
C LEU A 432 -3.53 5.85 30.11
N ASP A 433 -3.91 6.80 29.27
CA ASP A 433 -3.40 6.92 27.90
C ASP A 433 -2.85 8.32 27.64
N ASN A 434 -1.55 8.40 27.37
CA ASN A 434 -0.87 9.65 26.99
C ASN A 434 -0.63 9.77 25.48
N ASP A 435 -0.85 8.68 24.74
CA ASP A 435 -0.69 8.65 23.28
C ASP A 435 -1.95 9.19 22.59
N VAL A 436 -1.74 10.10 21.64
CA VAL A 436 -2.82 10.79 20.92
C VAL A 436 -3.63 9.82 20.06
N ASN A 437 -2.97 8.87 19.40
CA ASN A 437 -3.62 7.91 18.51
C ASN A 437 -4.43 6.90 19.34
N VAL A 438 -3.88 6.39 20.44
CA VAL A 438 -4.62 5.52 21.37
C VAL A 438 -5.85 6.23 21.91
N THR A 439 -5.72 7.50 22.29
CA THR A 439 -6.84 8.30 22.82
C THR A 439 -7.96 8.45 21.80
N GLN A 440 -7.63 8.79 20.55
CA GLN A 440 -8.59 8.91 19.47
C GLN A 440 -9.26 7.57 19.17
N PHE A 441 -8.48 6.50 19.04
CA PHE A 441 -8.99 5.19 18.69
C PHE A 441 -9.89 4.61 19.80
N LYS A 442 -9.51 4.80 21.07
CA LYS A 442 -10.35 4.45 22.23
C LYS A 442 -11.68 5.20 22.21
N TYR A 443 -11.65 6.50 21.88
CA TYR A 443 -12.88 7.29 21.73
C TYR A 443 -13.79 6.73 20.65
N ASP A 444 -13.24 6.33 19.50
CA ASP A 444 -14.04 5.77 18.40
C ASP A 444 -14.70 4.44 18.79
N VAL A 445 -14.00 3.58 19.54
CA VAL A 445 -14.57 2.34 20.09
C VAL A 445 -15.65 2.63 21.15
N ILE A 446 -15.41 3.59 22.05
CA ILE A 446 -16.42 4.01 23.05
C ILE A 446 -17.66 4.61 22.37
N LYS A 447 -17.47 5.37 21.29
CA LYS A 447 -18.57 5.90 20.48
C LYS A 447 -19.41 4.78 19.88
N LYS A 448 -18.77 3.74 19.35
CA LYS A 448 -19.46 2.55 18.85
C LYS A 448 -20.21 1.82 19.97
N LEU A 449 -19.57 1.57 21.11
CA LEU A 449 -20.20 0.99 22.30
C LEU A 449 -21.40 1.80 22.79
N SER A 450 -21.36 3.13 22.70
CA SER A 450 -22.47 4.00 23.11
C SER A 450 -23.75 3.83 22.27
N GLN A 451 -23.64 3.19 21.10
CA GLN A 451 -24.75 2.87 20.19
C GLN A 451 -25.28 1.44 20.41
N CYS A 452 -24.57 0.61 21.18
CA CYS A 452 -25.00 -0.73 21.55
C CYS A 452 -26.09 -0.69 22.64
N THR A 453 -26.80 -1.79 22.81
CA THR A 453 -27.85 -1.92 23.83
C THR A 453 -27.27 -2.51 25.10
N PHE A 454 -27.04 -1.67 26.11
CA PHE A 454 -26.54 -2.06 27.43
C PHE A 454 -27.51 -1.64 28.54
N GLU A 455 -27.17 -1.99 29.79
CA GLU A 455 -27.88 -1.46 30.95
C GLU A 455 -27.83 0.07 31.00
N PRO A 456 -28.89 0.75 31.50
CA PRO A 456 -29.01 2.21 31.43
C PRO A 456 -27.79 2.96 31.97
N PHE A 457 -27.22 2.52 33.09
CA PHE A 457 -26.06 3.15 33.72
C PHE A 457 -24.81 3.12 32.82
N VAL A 458 -24.54 1.97 32.19
CA VAL A 458 -23.42 1.81 31.25
C VAL A 458 -23.65 2.68 30.01
N SER A 459 -24.84 2.61 29.42
CA SER A 459 -25.19 3.42 28.24
C SER A 459 -25.11 4.93 28.50
N ASP A 460 -25.54 5.41 29.67
CA ASP A 460 -25.45 6.83 30.03
C ASP A 460 -24.00 7.28 30.21
N THR A 461 -23.17 6.45 30.82
CA THR A 461 -21.76 6.77 31.06
C THR A 461 -20.95 6.80 29.76
N LEU A 462 -21.18 5.85 28.86
CA LEU A 462 -20.57 5.83 27.53
C LEU A 462 -21.00 7.07 26.72
N ARG A 463 -22.30 7.38 26.69
CA ARG A 463 -22.82 8.57 25.97
C ARG A 463 -22.25 9.87 26.53
N LYS A 464 -22.10 9.96 27.86
CA LYS A 464 -21.44 11.10 28.50
C LYS A 464 -19.99 11.25 28.04
N TYR A 465 -19.20 10.17 28.06
CA TYR A 465 -17.81 10.20 27.59
C TYR A 465 -17.71 10.70 26.15
N VAL A 466 -18.61 10.23 25.27
CA VAL A 466 -18.67 10.64 23.87
C VAL A 466 -19.00 12.13 23.72
N SER A 467 -19.95 12.63 24.52
CA SER A 467 -20.37 14.04 24.50
C SER A 467 -19.29 15.01 24.97
N GLU A 468 -18.42 14.57 25.87
CA GLU A 468 -17.28 15.37 26.35
C GLU A 468 -16.15 15.46 25.31
N GLY A 469 -16.03 14.45 24.43
CA GLY A 469 -15.02 14.38 23.37
C GLY A 469 -13.77 13.56 23.75
N ALA A 470 -12.96 13.23 22.73
CA ALA A 470 -11.80 12.33 22.88
C ALA A 470 -10.75 12.87 23.87
N PHE A 471 -10.42 14.15 23.76
CA PHE A 471 -9.32 14.80 24.52
C PHE A 471 -9.80 15.60 25.72
N TYR A 472 -11.05 15.41 26.16
CA TYR A 472 -11.56 16.09 27.34
C TYR A 472 -10.73 15.79 28.58
N ARG A 473 -10.34 16.83 29.30
CA ARG A 473 -9.71 16.74 30.63
C ARG A 473 -10.51 17.55 31.61
N LYS A 474 -10.95 16.90 32.70
CA LYS A 474 -11.60 17.61 33.80
C LYS A 474 -10.56 18.53 34.43
N ALA A 475 -10.88 19.82 34.55
CA ALA A 475 -10.00 20.77 35.25
C ALA A 475 -9.81 20.27 36.71
N GLN A 476 -8.58 19.89 37.05
CA GLN A 476 -8.20 19.68 38.44
C GLN A 476 -7.92 21.06 39.03
N VAL A 477 -8.72 21.47 40.00
CA VAL A 477 -8.41 22.64 40.83
C VAL A 477 -7.30 22.20 41.78
N GLU A 478 -6.05 22.54 41.49
CA GLU A 478 -4.98 22.47 42.48
C GLU A 478 -5.29 23.50 43.56
N VAL A 479 -5.80 23.04 44.70
CA VAL A 479 -5.88 23.85 45.90
C VAL A 479 -4.46 23.97 46.44
N VAL A 480 -3.81 25.09 46.14
CA VAL A 480 -2.60 25.50 46.86
C VAL A 480 -3.02 25.73 48.31
N ILE A 481 -2.69 24.77 49.18
CA ILE A 481 -2.76 25.01 50.61
C ILE A 481 -1.55 25.90 50.92
N GLU A 482 -1.75 27.22 50.88
CA GLU A 482 -0.84 28.14 51.56
C GLU A 482 -0.87 27.76 53.05
N GLY A 483 0.22 27.16 53.52
CA GLY A 483 0.43 26.86 54.92
C GLY A 483 0.28 28.13 55.74
N GLY A 484 -0.67 28.11 56.67
CA GLY A 484 -0.87 29.15 57.65
C GLY A 484 0.37 29.38 58.51
N GLN A 485 0.46 30.63 58.98
CA GLN A 485 1.51 31.25 59.81
C GLN A 485 2.05 30.42 60.96
#